data_AF-A0A644Y1G7-F1
#
_entry.id   AF-A0A644Y1G7-F1
#
_cell.length_a   1.000
_cell.length_b   1.000
_cell.length_c   1.000
_cell.angle_alpha   90.00
_cell.angle_beta   90.00
_cell.angle_gamma   90.00
#
_symmetry.space_group_name_H-M   'P 1'
#
loop_
_entity.id
_entity.type
_entity.pdbx_description
1 polymer ?
#
loop_
_entity_poly.entity_id
_entity_poly.type
_entity_poly.pdbx_seq_one_letter_code
_entity_poly.pdbx_strand_id
1 'polypeptide(L)'
;MNKIKKTIAIILCLVLATSGLAFAEEVAVTSAPATDYTGHWAEGTIQKWMDAGKISGYSDGSYKPDNNITRAEFVKLVNGTIDFNKKANVAYKDVTTADWFYDYVGIAQEIGYISGYSKDSFGPNDYITREQAASILARIQYLNGNVAAANKFSDKSKVSSWAAESVGAALDAGFITGYNDGTFRPSNKLTRAEALTMLDNVLVNAKNVVVYKDGAELKDKVVEGDLVIAKTVGDGNVYLTNVEIKGEIKVLGGGLNSVYFNNVKVSNIEVLKDKVRLVFADGSVIENLTTGTETVLENTDGTIAKITVSGDSKVKLTGNFGEVAVTGSSNITLDDAVITKLVVDQKITINGTGTVATLEANANGIQFESKVKITKTVTGEGVTEKPAVVVETPAGGGGGGGGAVDPTPTDYNYKVNITATVEIGDKTRTLDFDSFHDYKGSAYLTDVLASEINYVKGELTNSNSLVYKAVASRLATLNEDIDKVEFVKVDDTVYYNNNGSTVTVNWDALTGTNNLTVAQKTGLTDGNIDISDIIVLLGQYDKTTIFNRVNSAANLLDNAEEITVIGGSNPEDPSIIILDAQLYKSMIDNIQADLTSTTKLIDVDNTSHSYTYGNYSISITIDLQKMQ
;
A
#
# COMPACT_ATOMS: atom_id res chain seq x y z
N MET A 1 64.51 -14.71 40.04
CA MET A 1 63.32 -14.07 39.42
C MET A 1 63.58 -12.72 38.74
N ASN A 2 64.20 -11.72 39.37
CA ASN A 2 64.19 -10.34 38.83
C ASN A 2 64.96 -10.07 37.51
N LYS A 3 65.92 -10.92 37.12
CA LYS A 3 66.58 -10.80 35.79
C LYS A 3 65.68 -11.30 34.65
N ILE A 4 65.02 -12.45 34.82
CA ILE A 4 64.11 -13.04 33.83
C ILE A 4 62.93 -12.12 33.52
N LYS A 5 62.34 -11.49 34.55
CA LYS A 5 61.25 -10.50 34.36
C LYS A 5 61.69 -9.25 33.56
N LYS A 6 62.96 -8.83 33.65
CA LYS A 6 63.49 -7.72 32.84
C LYS A 6 63.75 -8.14 31.38
N THR A 7 64.24 -9.35 31.14
CA THR A 7 64.45 -9.85 29.76
C THR A 7 63.11 -10.03 29.03
N ILE A 8 62.08 -10.56 29.70
CA ILE A 8 60.74 -10.72 29.10
C ILE A 8 60.11 -9.36 28.78
N ALA A 9 60.23 -8.37 29.66
CA ALA A 9 59.70 -7.02 29.40
C ALA A 9 60.37 -6.33 28.19
N ILE A 10 61.67 -6.52 27.99
CA ILE A 10 62.39 -5.94 26.84
C ILE A 10 61.99 -6.63 25.52
N ILE A 11 61.74 -7.94 25.54
CA ILE A 11 61.24 -8.67 24.36
C ILE A 11 59.79 -8.24 24.03
N LEU A 12 58.93 -8.05 25.03
CA LEU A 12 57.56 -7.57 24.82
C LEU A 12 57.51 -6.15 24.22
N CYS A 13 58.40 -5.25 24.67
CA CYS A 13 58.49 -3.89 24.11
C CYS A 13 59.09 -3.85 22.69
N LEU A 14 59.90 -4.83 22.28
CA LEU A 14 60.38 -4.91 20.88
C LEU A 14 59.31 -5.41 19.91
N VAL A 15 58.47 -6.35 20.34
CA VAL A 15 57.37 -6.89 19.50
C VAL A 15 56.24 -5.87 19.31
N LEU A 16 56.03 -4.97 20.29
CA LEU A 16 55.08 -3.85 20.19
C LEU A 16 55.60 -2.66 19.34
N ALA A 17 56.82 -2.72 18.81
CA ALA A 17 57.44 -1.65 18.04
C ALA A 17 57.47 -1.91 16.52
N THR A 18 56.97 -3.05 16.03
CA THR A 18 56.98 -3.43 14.60
C THR A 18 55.60 -3.44 13.93
N SER A 19 54.52 -3.06 14.64
CA SER A 19 53.18 -2.89 14.06
C SER A 19 52.95 -1.48 13.49
N GLY A 20 53.94 -0.98 12.73
CA GLY A 20 53.87 0.29 12.03
C GLY A 20 53.91 0.08 10.53
N LEU A 21 52.95 0.70 9.81
CA LEU A 21 52.89 0.78 8.35
C LEU A 21 52.62 -0.52 7.59
N ALA A 22 51.40 -1.02 7.76
CA ALA A 22 50.61 -1.55 6.66
C ALA A 22 49.14 -1.13 6.83
N PHE A 23 48.90 0.18 6.84
CA PHE A 23 47.64 0.63 6.23
C PHE A 23 47.76 0.20 4.77
N ALA A 24 47.01 -0.82 4.38
CA ALA A 24 46.53 -0.82 3.02
C ALA A 24 45.79 0.52 2.89
N GLU A 25 46.31 1.40 2.04
CA GLU A 25 45.44 2.38 1.44
C GLU A 25 44.30 1.56 0.85
N GLU A 26 43.10 1.70 1.42
CA GLU A 26 41.92 1.58 0.59
C GLU A 26 42.18 2.57 -0.52
N VAL A 27 42.63 2.06 -1.67
CA VAL A 27 42.73 2.83 -2.89
C VAL A 27 41.27 3.15 -3.17
N ALA A 28 40.85 4.30 -2.64
CA ALA A 28 39.72 5.03 -3.16
C ALA A 28 40.03 5.13 -4.65
N VAL A 29 39.41 4.26 -5.43
CA VAL A 29 39.40 4.35 -6.87
C VAL A 29 38.56 5.57 -7.13
N THR A 30 39.21 6.73 -7.01
CA THR A 30 38.76 7.98 -7.58
C THR A 30 38.74 7.70 -9.07
N SER A 31 37.59 7.19 -9.52
CA SER A 31 37.28 7.03 -10.93
C SER A 31 37.70 8.34 -11.58
N ALA A 32 38.63 8.26 -12.54
CA ALA A 32 39.04 9.45 -13.27
C ALA A 32 37.75 10.15 -13.74
N PRO A 33 37.57 11.45 -13.45
CA PRO A 33 36.33 12.13 -13.80
C PRO A 33 36.11 11.94 -15.30
N ALA A 34 34.89 11.60 -15.70
CA ALA A 34 34.63 11.17 -17.06
C ALA A 34 34.87 12.32 -18.04
N THR A 35 35.99 12.24 -18.78
CA THR A 35 36.47 13.31 -19.67
C THR A 35 36.03 13.14 -21.12
N ASP A 36 35.39 12.01 -21.46
CA ASP A 36 35.04 11.67 -22.85
C ASP A 36 33.79 12.41 -23.36
N TYR A 37 33.13 13.20 -22.51
CA TYR A 37 32.09 14.15 -22.88
C TYR A 37 32.52 15.62 -22.78
N THR A 38 33.78 15.94 -22.46
CA THR A 38 34.25 17.34 -22.42
C THR A 38 34.21 17.97 -23.80
N GLY A 39 33.52 19.11 -23.95
CA GLY A 39 33.24 19.75 -25.23
C GLY A 39 32.12 19.10 -26.05
N HIS A 40 31.46 18.05 -25.53
CA HIS A 40 30.30 17.42 -26.17
C HIS A 40 29.05 18.29 -25.95
N TRP A 41 28.12 18.28 -26.91
CA TRP A 41 26.91 19.12 -26.84
C TRP A 41 26.02 18.82 -25.61
N ALA A 42 26.10 17.60 -25.06
CA ALA A 42 25.38 17.18 -23.87
C ALA A 42 26.17 17.31 -22.56
N GLU A 43 27.40 17.84 -22.58
CA GLU A 43 28.31 17.95 -21.42
C GLU A 43 27.60 18.49 -20.17
N GLY A 44 26.91 19.64 -20.29
CA GLY A 44 26.20 20.24 -19.16
C GLY A 44 25.05 19.40 -18.61
N THR A 45 24.39 18.60 -19.46
CA THR A 45 23.32 17.67 -19.01
C THR A 45 23.91 16.47 -18.29
N ILE A 46 25.01 15.91 -18.84
CA ILE A 46 25.72 14.76 -18.27
C ILE A 46 26.29 15.15 -16.91
N GLN A 47 27.00 16.28 -16.82
CA GLN A 47 27.56 16.78 -15.56
C GLN A 47 26.47 17.02 -14.51
N LYS A 48 25.37 17.72 -14.87
CA LYS A 48 24.21 17.94 -13.99
C LYS A 48 23.66 16.66 -13.38
N TRP A 49 23.57 15.58 -14.15
CA TRP A 49 23.04 14.30 -13.67
C TRP A 49 24.09 13.47 -12.89
N MET A 50 25.38 13.61 -13.21
CA MET A 50 26.47 13.01 -12.41
C MET A 50 26.58 13.69 -11.04
N ASP A 51 26.56 15.02 -10.99
CA ASP A 51 26.60 15.82 -9.76
C ASP A 51 25.39 15.53 -8.84
N ALA A 52 24.22 15.28 -9.45
CA ALA A 52 23.02 14.85 -8.75
C ALA A 52 23.00 13.36 -8.34
N GLY A 53 24.06 12.60 -8.63
CA GLY A 53 24.15 11.15 -8.35
C GLY A 53 23.16 10.28 -9.12
N LYS A 54 22.50 10.82 -10.15
CA LYS A 54 21.44 10.14 -10.92
C LYS A 54 21.97 9.19 -12.00
N ILE A 55 23.23 9.40 -12.44
CA ILE A 55 23.94 8.51 -13.37
C ILE A 55 25.38 8.31 -12.89
N SER A 56 25.98 7.21 -13.36
CA SER A 56 27.40 6.93 -13.24
C SER A 56 28.02 6.73 -14.63
N GLY A 57 29.33 6.94 -14.73
CA GLY A 57 30.13 6.40 -15.83
C GLY A 57 30.27 4.88 -15.76
N TYR A 58 31.01 4.33 -16.72
CA TYR A 58 31.53 2.96 -16.70
C TYR A 58 32.75 2.86 -15.77
N SER A 59 33.11 1.63 -15.39
CA SER A 59 34.28 1.36 -14.51
C SER A 59 35.63 1.74 -15.13
N ASP A 60 35.70 1.95 -16.44
CA ASP A 60 36.86 2.49 -17.15
C ASP A 60 36.99 4.04 -17.04
N GLY A 61 36.06 4.69 -16.31
CA GLY A 61 36.05 6.14 -16.11
C GLY A 61 35.40 6.94 -17.24
N SER A 62 34.75 6.31 -18.23
CA SER A 62 34.10 7.01 -19.35
C SER A 62 32.56 7.02 -19.24
N TYR A 63 31.88 7.93 -19.94
CA TYR A 63 30.40 7.95 -20.04
C TYR A 63 29.86 7.40 -21.37
N LYS A 64 30.65 7.51 -22.44
CA LYS A 64 30.37 7.10 -23.83
C LYS A 64 29.11 7.77 -24.39
N PRO A 65 29.06 9.12 -24.48
CA PRO A 65 27.85 9.88 -24.81
C PRO A 65 27.22 9.49 -26.16
N ASP A 66 28.05 9.18 -27.17
CA ASP A 66 27.59 8.84 -28.52
C ASP A 66 27.32 7.33 -28.74
N ASN A 67 27.55 6.48 -27.73
CA ASN A 67 27.16 5.08 -27.81
C ASN A 67 25.63 4.95 -27.76
N ASN A 68 25.07 4.02 -28.54
CA ASN A 68 23.65 3.68 -28.48
C ASN A 68 23.29 3.09 -27.11
N ILE A 69 22.13 3.48 -26.57
CA ILE A 69 21.63 2.97 -25.29
C ILE A 69 20.66 1.79 -25.48
N THR A 70 20.80 0.75 -24.65
CA THR A 70 19.90 -0.40 -24.65
C THR A 70 18.55 -0.07 -24.00
N ARG A 71 17.51 -0.88 -24.28
CA ARG A 71 16.20 -0.77 -23.62
C ARG A 71 16.29 -0.92 -22.11
N ALA A 72 17.12 -1.84 -21.61
CA ALA A 72 17.36 -2.04 -20.18
C ALA A 72 18.04 -0.81 -19.52
N GLU A 73 19.08 -0.25 -20.14
CA GLU A 73 19.72 0.97 -19.65
C GLU A 73 18.76 2.18 -19.65
N PHE A 74 17.97 2.34 -20.72
CA PHE A 74 16.98 3.42 -20.78
C PHE A 74 15.90 3.28 -19.69
N VAL A 75 15.43 2.05 -19.44
CA VAL A 75 14.50 1.76 -18.34
C VAL A 75 15.11 2.10 -16.98
N LYS A 76 16.39 1.78 -16.73
CA LYS A 76 17.10 2.21 -15.51
C LYS A 76 17.12 3.74 -15.36
N LEU A 77 17.40 4.48 -16.44
CA LEU A 77 17.39 5.96 -16.39
C LEU A 77 15.99 6.53 -16.12
N VAL A 78 14.95 5.98 -16.75
CA VAL A 78 13.56 6.39 -16.50
C VAL A 78 13.18 6.16 -15.04
N ASN A 79 13.45 4.98 -14.48
CA ASN A 79 13.17 4.70 -13.07
C ASN A 79 13.90 5.67 -12.12
N GLY A 80 15.13 6.11 -12.46
CA GLY A 80 15.88 7.15 -11.72
C GLY A 80 15.24 8.56 -11.71
N THR A 81 14.15 8.77 -12.45
CA THR A 81 13.32 9.98 -12.44
C THR A 81 12.01 9.84 -11.68
N ILE A 82 11.63 8.63 -11.27
CA ILE A 82 10.32 8.32 -10.68
C ILE A 82 10.51 7.83 -9.24
N ASP A 83 9.79 8.43 -8.30
CA ASP A 83 9.77 8.01 -6.89
C ASP A 83 8.85 6.78 -6.70
N PHE A 84 9.34 5.63 -7.17
CA PHE A 84 8.64 4.34 -7.08
C PHE A 84 9.63 3.17 -7.12
N ASN A 85 9.43 2.17 -6.25
CA ASN A 85 10.37 1.06 -6.04
C ASN A 85 9.72 -0.34 -5.94
N LYS A 86 8.39 -0.46 -6.02
CA LYS A 86 7.73 -1.77 -6.07
C LYS A 86 7.96 -2.39 -7.46
N LYS A 87 8.16 -3.71 -7.50
CA LYS A 87 8.46 -4.45 -8.73
C LYS A 87 7.45 -5.58 -8.97
N ALA A 88 6.94 -5.67 -10.19
CA ALA A 88 6.20 -6.83 -10.67
C ALA A 88 7.14 -8.03 -10.84
N ASN A 89 6.58 -9.24 -10.80
CA ASN A 89 7.32 -10.45 -11.21
C ASN A 89 7.51 -10.46 -12.74
N VAL A 90 8.76 -10.43 -13.19
CA VAL A 90 9.07 -10.41 -14.64
C VAL A 90 8.95 -11.83 -15.22
N ALA A 91 8.11 -11.99 -16.23
CA ALA A 91 7.81 -13.28 -16.88
C ALA A 91 8.42 -13.44 -18.29
N TYR A 92 9.33 -12.55 -18.70
CA TYR A 92 9.99 -12.62 -20.01
C TYR A 92 11.14 -13.65 -19.99
N LYS A 93 11.28 -14.43 -21.07
CA LYS A 93 12.30 -15.48 -21.19
C LYS A 93 13.72 -14.93 -21.38
N ASP A 94 13.84 -13.68 -21.79
CA ASP A 94 15.08 -12.93 -21.98
C ASP A 94 15.41 -12.00 -20.79
N VAL A 95 14.73 -12.16 -19.64
CA VAL A 95 14.99 -11.41 -18.40
C VAL A 95 14.94 -12.36 -17.20
N THR A 96 16.10 -12.67 -16.62
CA THR A 96 16.26 -13.61 -15.50
C THR A 96 16.55 -12.87 -14.20
N THR A 97 16.26 -13.48 -13.04
CA THR A 97 16.50 -12.87 -11.71
C THR A 97 17.97 -12.56 -11.40
N ALA A 98 18.91 -13.10 -12.18
CA ALA A 98 20.34 -12.81 -12.07
C ALA A 98 20.78 -11.61 -12.93
N ASP A 99 19.95 -11.12 -13.84
CA ASP A 99 20.27 -9.97 -14.68
C ASP A 99 20.20 -8.67 -13.89
N TRP A 100 21.22 -7.81 -14.05
CA TRP A 100 21.28 -6.49 -13.38
C TRP A 100 20.07 -5.59 -13.67
N PHE A 101 19.35 -5.86 -14.77
CA PHE A 101 18.16 -5.14 -15.18
C PHE A 101 16.83 -5.74 -14.73
N TYR A 102 16.81 -6.92 -14.10
CA TYR A 102 15.58 -7.60 -13.70
C TYR A 102 14.64 -6.71 -12.89
N ASP A 103 15.17 -6.11 -11.81
CA ASP A 103 14.39 -5.23 -10.94
C ASP A 103 13.91 -3.96 -11.66
N TYR A 104 14.74 -3.35 -12.52
CA TYR A 104 14.32 -2.17 -13.27
C TYR A 104 13.22 -2.50 -14.30
N VAL A 105 13.26 -3.67 -14.93
CA VAL A 105 12.17 -4.16 -15.80
C VAL A 105 10.91 -4.44 -14.98
N GLY A 106 11.02 -5.05 -13.80
CA GLY A 106 9.88 -5.30 -12.90
C GLY A 106 9.20 -4.02 -12.41
N ILE A 107 9.97 -2.98 -12.07
CA ILE A 107 9.47 -1.64 -11.74
C ILE A 107 8.75 -1.02 -12.96
N ALA A 108 9.37 -1.11 -14.15
CA ALA A 108 8.83 -0.52 -15.36
C ALA A 108 7.53 -1.20 -15.84
N GLN A 109 7.38 -2.50 -15.58
CA GLN A 109 6.14 -3.25 -15.77
C GLN A 109 5.05 -2.87 -14.77
N GLU A 110 5.41 -2.73 -13.49
CA GLU A 110 4.49 -2.32 -12.43
C GLU A 110 3.91 -0.91 -12.69
N ILE A 111 4.74 0.02 -13.15
CA ILE A 111 4.30 1.36 -13.60
C ILE A 111 3.54 1.30 -14.94
N GLY A 112 3.83 0.31 -15.79
CA GLY A 112 3.16 0.09 -17.07
C GLY A 112 3.57 1.05 -18.20
N TYR A 113 4.68 1.79 -18.08
CA TYR A 113 5.11 2.73 -19.12
C TYR A 113 5.76 2.06 -20.34
N ILE A 114 6.20 0.80 -20.21
CA ILE A 114 6.84 0.02 -21.26
C ILE A 114 6.35 -1.43 -21.24
N SER A 115 6.24 -2.03 -22.43
CA SER A 115 6.03 -3.46 -22.60
C SER A 115 7.21 -4.11 -23.34
N GLY A 116 7.31 -5.43 -23.22
CA GLY A 116 8.08 -6.24 -24.17
C GLY A 116 7.51 -6.22 -25.58
N TYR A 117 8.27 -6.81 -26.52
CA TYR A 117 7.85 -7.01 -27.90
C TYR A 117 6.78 -8.10 -28.05
N SER A 118 6.72 -9.03 -27.09
CA SER A 118 5.68 -10.04 -26.96
C SER A 118 5.42 -10.32 -25.48
N LYS A 119 4.55 -11.30 -25.19
CA LYS A 119 4.37 -11.82 -23.82
C LYS A 119 5.64 -12.46 -23.25
N ASP A 120 6.51 -12.97 -24.12
CA ASP A 120 7.65 -13.83 -23.75
C ASP A 120 9.01 -13.15 -23.91
N SER A 121 9.10 -11.96 -24.53
CA SER A 121 10.38 -11.28 -24.78
C SER A 121 10.27 -9.76 -24.60
N PHE A 122 11.23 -9.22 -23.83
CA PHE A 122 11.41 -7.80 -23.58
C PHE A 122 12.40 -7.13 -24.53
N GLY A 123 13.40 -7.86 -25.02
CA GLY A 123 14.56 -7.33 -25.73
C GLY A 123 15.37 -6.34 -24.88
N PRO A 124 15.92 -6.74 -23.71
CA PRO A 124 16.63 -5.82 -22.82
C PRO A 124 17.89 -5.21 -23.45
N ASN A 125 18.63 -6.01 -24.22
CA ASN A 125 19.90 -5.63 -24.85
C ASN A 125 19.72 -4.96 -26.23
N ASP A 126 18.50 -4.85 -26.74
CA ASP A 126 18.23 -4.14 -27.99
C ASP A 126 18.39 -2.63 -27.79
N TYR A 127 19.04 -1.96 -28.74
CA TYR A 127 19.09 -0.49 -28.73
C TYR A 127 17.70 0.10 -28.94
N ILE A 128 17.30 1.01 -28.05
CA ILE A 128 15.98 1.65 -28.10
C ILE A 128 15.90 2.64 -29.27
N THR A 129 14.73 2.72 -29.92
CA THR A 129 14.49 3.72 -30.98
C THR A 129 13.95 5.04 -30.44
N ARG A 130 14.13 6.12 -31.20
CA ARG A 130 13.61 7.46 -30.86
C ARG A 130 12.09 7.47 -30.64
N GLU A 131 11.32 6.74 -31.46
CA GLU A 131 9.86 6.65 -31.27
C GLU A 131 9.46 5.81 -30.03
N GLN A 132 10.20 4.75 -29.71
CA GLN A 132 9.96 3.97 -28.49
C GLN A 132 10.20 4.79 -27.22
N ALA A 133 11.29 5.57 -27.20
CA ALA A 133 11.57 6.48 -26.09
C ALA A 133 10.51 7.57 -25.96
N ALA A 134 10.12 8.23 -27.06
CA ALA A 134 9.04 9.23 -27.04
C ALA A 134 7.72 8.66 -26.47
N SER A 135 7.36 7.42 -26.82
CA SER A 135 6.21 6.72 -26.21
C SER A 135 6.37 6.42 -24.72
N ILE A 136 7.57 6.15 -24.23
CA ILE A 136 7.82 5.99 -22.79
C ILE A 136 7.67 7.33 -22.07
N LEU A 137 8.28 8.41 -22.59
CA LEU A 137 8.23 9.74 -21.97
C LEU A 137 6.81 10.30 -21.91
N ALA A 138 6.00 10.07 -22.95
CA ALA A 138 4.58 10.44 -22.93
C ALA A 138 3.78 9.66 -21.87
N ARG A 139 4.07 8.36 -21.67
CA ARG A 139 3.36 7.52 -20.69
C ARG A 139 3.74 7.85 -19.23
N ILE A 140 5.02 8.09 -18.93
CA ILE A 140 5.45 8.48 -17.57
C ILE A 140 5.00 9.90 -17.18
N GLN A 141 4.33 10.62 -18.07
CA GLN A 141 3.73 11.94 -17.83
C GLN A 141 2.23 11.97 -18.12
N TYR A 142 1.62 10.81 -18.42
CA TYR A 142 0.20 10.67 -18.76
C TYR A 142 -0.28 11.69 -19.81
N LEU A 143 0.56 11.96 -20.82
CA LEU A 143 0.23 12.94 -21.85
C LEU A 143 -0.91 12.44 -22.76
N ASN A 144 -1.87 13.33 -23.02
CA ASN A 144 -2.87 13.12 -24.07
C ASN A 144 -2.19 13.08 -25.46
N GLY A 145 -2.58 12.10 -26.29
CA GLY A 145 -1.98 11.89 -27.61
C GLY A 145 -2.20 13.05 -28.59
N ASN A 146 -1.20 13.37 -29.43
CA ASN A 146 -1.34 14.43 -30.44
C ASN A 146 -0.70 14.06 -31.79
N VAL A 147 -1.44 13.35 -32.66
CA VAL A 147 -0.99 13.04 -34.03
C VAL A 147 -0.70 14.30 -34.86
N ALA A 148 -1.42 15.40 -34.64
CA ALA A 148 -1.24 16.64 -35.41
C ALA A 148 0.14 17.28 -35.15
N ALA A 149 0.70 17.13 -33.95
CA ALA A 149 2.05 17.55 -33.64
C ALA A 149 3.12 16.67 -34.30
N ALA A 150 2.97 15.35 -34.31
CA ALA A 150 3.89 14.46 -35.04
C ALA A 150 3.89 14.74 -36.55
N ASN A 151 2.75 15.17 -37.10
CA ASN A 151 2.60 15.55 -38.50
C ASN A 151 3.37 16.81 -38.92
N LYS A 152 4.02 17.52 -37.98
CA LYS A 152 4.96 18.64 -38.24
C LYS A 152 6.29 18.16 -38.83
N PHE A 153 6.70 16.91 -38.59
CA PHE A 153 7.95 16.36 -39.10
C PHE A 153 7.90 16.01 -40.59
N SER A 154 9.00 16.23 -41.32
CA SER A 154 9.11 15.96 -42.75
C SER A 154 9.10 14.46 -43.08
N ASP A 155 9.56 13.62 -42.16
CA ASP A 155 9.59 12.16 -42.27
C ASP A 155 8.49 11.45 -41.47
N LYS A 156 7.39 12.14 -41.15
CA LYS A 156 6.22 11.62 -40.41
C LYS A 156 5.68 10.27 -40.90
N SER A 157 5.79 9.97 -42.20
CA SER A 157 5.36 8.69 -42.78
C SER A 157 6.24 7.49 -42.36
N LYS A 158 7.38 7.74 -41.70
CA LYS A 158 8.22 6.73 -41.07
C LYS A 158 7.90 6.51 -39.59
N VAL A 159 7.09 7.39 -38.97
CA VAL A 159 6.67 7.21 -37.57
C VAL A 159 5.62 6.11 -37.55
N SER A 160 5.84 5.10 -36.72
CA SER A 160 4.91 4.00 -36.58
C SER A 160 3.54 4.51 -36.08
N SER A 161 2.44 3.98 -36.62
CA SER A 161 1.09 4.46 -36.27
C SER A 161 0.79 4.39 -34.77
N TRP A 162 1.34 3.39 -34.05
CA TRP A 162 1.22 3.24 -32.60
C TRP A 162 2.01 4.28 -31.80
N ALA A 163 3.01 4.93 -32.41
CA ALA A 163 3.87 5.93 -31.78
C ALA A 163 3.45 7.36 -32.10
N ALA A 164 2.71 7.59 -33.19
CA ALA A 164 2.41 8.92 -33.72
C ALA A 164 1.75 9.86 -32.69
N GLU A 165 0.81 9.36 -31.90
CA GLU A 165 0.19 10.12 -30.80
C GLU A 165 1.20 10.54 -29.74
N SER A 166 2.04 9.61 -29.27
CA SER A 166 3.02 9.88 -28.21
C SER A 166 4.18 10.75 -28.68
N VAL A 167 4.65 10.56 -29.92
CA VAL A 167 5.71 11.37 -30.54
C VAL A 167 5.27 12.83 -30.62
N GLY A 168 4.04 13.09 -31.04
CA GLY A 168 3.52 14.45 -31.09
C GLY A 168 3.22 15.04 -29.72
N ALA A 169 2.70 14.24 -28.77
CA ALA A 169 2.47 14.67 -27.40
C ALA A 169 3.79 15.06 -26.70
N ALA A 170 4.82 14.23 -26.82
CA ALA A 170 6.14 14.49 -26.25
C ALA A 170 6.90 15.63 -26.97
N LEU A 171 6.58 15.93 -28.24
CA LEU A 171 7.06 17.11 -28.94
C LEU A 171 6.41 18.39 -28.39
N ASP A 172 5.09 18.42 -28.26
CA ASP A 172 4.36 19.59 -27.77
C ASP A 172 4.62 19.85 -26.27
N ALA A 173 4.90 18.81 -25.48
CA ALA A 173 5.40 18.93 -24.11
C ALA A 173 6.89 19.36 -24.02
N GLY A 174 7.60 19.48 -25.14
CA GLY A 174 9.00 19.88 -25.18
C GLY A 174 9.98 18.82 -24.64
N PHE A 175 9.58 17.56 -24.54
CA PHE A 175 10.44 16.47 -24.08
C PHE A 175 11.40 16.01 -25.20
N ILE A 176 10.95 16.08 -26.45
CA ILE A 176 11.70 15.66 -27.63
C ILE A 176 11.76 16.79 -28.66
N THR A 177 12.79 16.75 -29.50
CA THR A 177 12.98 17.68 -30.63
C THR A 177 13.23 16.92 -31.93
N GLY A 178 13.01 17.59 -33.06
CA GLY A 178 13.49 17.14 -34.36
C GLY A 178 14.94 17.57 -34.63
N TYR A 179 15.52 17.02 -35.69
CA TYR A 179 16.80 17.48 -36.23
C TYR A 179 16.61 18.74 -37.09
N ASN A 180 17.69 19.49 -37.34
CA ASN A 180 17.67 20.75 -38.10
C ASN A 180 17.20 20.61 -39.57
N ASP A 181 17.12 19.39 -40.10
CA ASP A 181 16.55 19.08 -41.43
C ASP A 181 15.02 18.85 -41.39
N GLY A 182 14.38 19.08 -40.24
CA GLY A 182 12.94 18.88 -40.03
C GLY A 182 12.52 17.43 -39.83
N THR A 183 13.46 16.48 -39.75
CA THR A 183 13.18 15.05 -39.51
C THR A 183 13.10 14.72 -38.02
N PHE A 184 12.34 13.69 -37.65
CA PHE A 184 12.38 13.07 -36.33
C PHE A 184 13.25 11.81 -36.28
N ARG A 185 13.39 11.10 -37.40
CA ARG A 185 14.15 9.84 -37.54
C ARG A 185 13.68 8.75 -36.54
N PRO A 186 12.38 8.39 -36.56
CA PRO A 186 11.75 7.56 -35.52
C PRO A 186 12.45 6.22 -35.24
N SER A 187 12.98 5.57 -36.28
CA SER A 187 13.66 4.27 -36.19
C SER A 187 15.15 4.34 -35.85
N ASN A 188 15.75 5.55 -35.79
CA ASN A 188 17.13 5.69 -35.33
C ASN A 188 17.26 5.22 -33.89
N LYS A 189 18.41 4.63 -33.58
CA LYS A 189 18.79 4.28 -32.21
C LYS A 189 19.20 5.54 -31.46
N LEU A 190 18.80 5.64 -30.19
CA LEU A 190 19.19 6.75 -29.33
C LEU A 190 20.62 6.57 -28.83
N THR A 191 21.41 7.64 -28.85
CA THR A 191 22.65 7.70 -28.07
C THR A 191 22.35 7.90 -26.58
N ARG A 192 23.32 7.57 -25.70
CA ARG A 192 23.23 7.82 -24.26
C ARG A 192 23.02 9.32 -23.95
N ALA A 193 23.68 10.20 -24.70
CA ALA A 193 23.48 11.65 -24.61
C ALA A 193 22.06 12.09 -25.03
N GLU A 194 21.55 11.63 -26.18
CA GLU A 194 20.18 11.96 -26.61
C GLU A 194 19.13 11.48 -25.58
N ALA A 195 19.28 10.25 -25.08
CA ALA A 195 18.39 9.67 -24.09
C ALA A 195 18.37 10.44 -22.76
N LEU A 196 19.55 10.85 -22.26
CA LEU A 196 19.66 11.65 -21.05
C LEU A 196 19.04 13.04 -21.23
N THR A 197 19.30 13.71 -22.37
CA THR A 197 18.71 15.02 -22.67
C THR A 197 17.19 14.97 -22.78
N MET A 198 16.62 13.94 -23.42
CA MET A 198 15.16 13.79 -23.48
C MET A 198 14.53 13.59 -22.09
N LEU A 199 15.21 12.91 -21.17
CA LEU A 199 14.77 12.78 -19.78
C LEU A 199 14.96 14.08 -18.97
N ASP A 200 16.05 14.82 -19.19
CA ASP A 200 16.24 16.12 -18.55
C ASP A 200 15.16 17.12 -18.99
N ASN A 201 14.78 17.08 -20.27
CA ASN A 201 13.64 17.85 -20.77
C ASN A 201 12.32 17.48 -20.08
N VAL A 202 12.11 16.22 -19.67
CA VAL A 202 10.94 15.89 -18.83
C VAL A 202 11.05 16.58 -17.48
N LEU A 203 12.20 16.49 -16.80
CA LEU A 203 12.39 17.12 -15.48
C LEU A 203 12.27 18.65 -15.51
N VAL A 204 12.54 19.29 -16.64
CA VAL A 204 12.49 20.76 -16.81
C VAL A 204 11.14 21.25 -17.36
N ASN A 205 10.55 20.53 -18.33
CA ASN A 205 9.37 21.00 -19.07
C ASN A 205 8.05 20.34 -18.63
N ALA A 206 8.07 19.33 -17.75
CA ALA A 206 6.86 18.70 -17.25
C ALA A 206 5.96 19.68 -16.50
N LYS A 207 4.78 19.94 -17.07
CA LYS A 207 3.69 20.68 -16.42
C LYS A 207 2.85 19.78 -15.51
N ASN A 208 2.72 18.51 -15.91
CA ASN A 208 1.99 17.51 -15.15
C ASN A 208 2.80 17.09 -13.91
N VAL A 209 2.10 16.71 -12.85
CA VAL A 209 2.69 16.03 -11.68
C VAL A 209 2.03 14.66 -11.58
N VAL A 210 2.83 13.62 -11.38
CA VAL A 210 2.34 12.25 -11.26
C VAL A 210 2.75 11.67 -9.91
N VAL A 211 1.77 11.22 -9.14
CA VAL A 211 1.94 10.56 -7.85
C VAL A 211 1.90 9.06 -8.06
N TYR A 212 3.03 8.40 -7.87
CA TYR A 212 3.20 6.96 -8.16
C TYR A 212 3.08 6.03 -6.95
N LYS A 213 3.25 6.52 -5.72
CA LYS A 213 3.34 5.67 -4.53
C LYS A 213 2.32 6.03 -3.45
N ASP A 214 2.02 5.03 -2.64
CA ASP A 214 1.37 5.16 -1.33
C ASP A 214 2.21 6.06 -0.38
N GLY A 215 1.53 6.81 0.49
CA GLY A 215 2.13 7.76 1.42
C GLY A 215 2.73 9.00 0.75
N ALA A 216 2.37 9.30 -0.51
CA ALA A 216 2.90 10.46 -1.21
C ALA A 216 2.23 11.76 -0.74
N GLU A 217 3.07 12.75 -0.44
CA GLU A 217 2.66 14.10 -0.06
C GLU A 217 3.03 15.09 -1.17
N LEU A 218 2.06 15.91 -1.59
CA LEU A 218 2.27 17.06 -2.46
C LEU A 218 1.85 18.32 -1.71
N LYS A 219 2.80 19.24 -1.50
CA LYS A 219 2.60 20.39 -0.63
C LYS A 219 3.13 21.70 -1.23
N ASP A 220 2.46 22.80 -0.92
CA ASP A 220 2.90 24.19 -1.19
C ASP A 220 3.29 24.44 -2.66
N LYS A 221 2.50 23.93 -3.61
CA LYS A 221 2.85 23.89 -5.04
C LYS A 221 1.70 24.31 -5.97
N VAL A 222 2.06 25.01 -7.05
CA VAL A 222 1.20 25.16 -8.23
C VAL A 222 1.56 24.09 -9.27
N VAL A 223 0.58 23.35 -9.76
CA VAL A 223 0.70 22.38 -10.85
C VAL A 223 0.16 23.03 -12.12
N GLU A 224 1.04 23.34 -13.06
CA GLU A 224 0.72 24.05 -14.31
C GLU A 224 -0.05 23.20 -15.34
N GLY A 225 -0.04 21.88 -15.17
CA GLY A 225 -0.79 20.91 -15.97
C GLY A 225 -1.69 20.04 -15.09
N ASP A 226 -1.79 18.77 -15.47
CA ASP A 226 -2.63 17.79 -14.76
C ASP A 226 -1.90 17.23 -13.52
N LEU A 227 -2.66 16.86 -12.50
CA LEU A 227 -2.17 16.06 -11.38
C LEU A 227 -2.77 14.65 -11.48
N VAL A 228 -1.91 13.64 -11.64
CA VAL A 228 -2.33 12.25 -11.83
C VAL A 228 -1.96 11.42 -10.61
N ILE A 229 -2.97 10.87 -9.94
CA ILE A 229 -2.80 9.84 -8.92
C ILE A 229 -2.79 8.49 -9.63
N ALA A 230 -1.60 7.92 -9.83
CA ALA A 230 -1.40 6.77 -10.69
C ALA A 230 -1.92 5.46 -10.06
N LYS A 231 -2.21 4.47 -10.92
CA LYS A 231 -2.71 3.14 -10.50
C LYS A 231 -1.77 2.42 -9.53
N THR A 232 -0.48 2.70 -9.58
CA THR A 232 0.57 2.14 -8.71
C THR A 232 0.48 2.56 -7.24
N VAL A 233 -0.32 3.59 -6.92
CA VAL A 233 -0.73 3.90 -5.54
C VAL A 233 -1.55 2.74 -4.96
N GLY A 234 -2.26 1.98 -5.79
CA GLY A 234 -3.13 0.88 -5.36
C GLY A 234 -4.27 1.40 -4.50
N ASP A 235 -4.46 0.79 -3.34
CA ASP A 235 -5.40 1.25 -2.30
C ASP A 235 -4.74 2.16 -1.23
N GLY A 236 -3.54 2.67 -1.52
CA GLY A 236 -2.74 3.51 -0.62
C GLY A 236 -3.18 4.97 -0.52
N ASN A 237 -2.52 5.72 0.36
CA ASN A 237 -2.83 7.11 0.70
C ASN A 237 -2.08 8.13 -0.17
N VAL A 238 -2.74 9.26 -0.42
CA VAL A 238 -2.14 10.45 -1.04
C VAL A 238 -2.65 11.69 -0.32
N TYR A 239 -1.75 12.63 -0.05
CA TYR A 239 -2.04 13.87 0.69
C TYR A 239 -1.67 15.08 -0.16
N LEU A 240 -2.64 15.94 -0.43
CA LEU A 240 -2.48 17.19 -1.17
C LEU A 240 -2.75 18.34 -0.20
N THR A 241 -1.77 19.21 0.05
CA THR A 241 -1.90 20.29 1.06
C THR A 241 -1.41 21.63 0.51
N ASN A 242 -2.29 22.64 0.46
CA ASN A 242 -1.98 23.95 -0.13
C ASN A 242 -1.46 23.82 -1.58
N VAL A 243 -2.26 23.18 -2.44
CA VAL A 243 -1.93 22.90 -3.84
C VAL A 243 -2.96 23.54 -4.77
N GLU A 244 -2.50 24.25 -5.79
CA GLU A 244 -3.35 24.76 -6.87
C GLU A 244 -3.05 24.00 -8.17
N ILE A 245 -4.07 23.43 -8.80
CA ILE A 245 -3.95 22.66 -10.05
C ILE A 245 -4.62 23.47 -11.17
N LYS A 246 -3.86 23.79 -12.21
CA LYS A 246 -4.32 24.56 -13.39
C LYS A 246 -4.94 23.67 -14.47
N GLY A 247 -4.52 22.40 -14.55
CA GLY A 247 -5.17 21.35 -15.35
C GLY A 247 -6.25 20.61 -14.57
N GLU A 248 -6.37 19.30 -14.80
CA GLU A 248 -7.32 18.43 -14.09
C GLU A 248 -6.63 17.46 -13.12
N ILE A 249 -7.36 16.97 -12.12
CA ILE A 249 -6.91 15.87 -11.26
C ILE A 249 -7.52 14.57 -11.78
N LYS A 250 -6.68 13.59 -12.11
CA LYS A 250 -7.09 12.22 -12.49
C LYS A 250 -6.80 11.27 -11.35
N VAL A 251 -7.84 10.68 -10.76
CA VAL A 251 -7.74 9.74 -9.64
C VAL A 251 -7.82 8.31 -10.18
N LEU A 252 -6.67 7.69 -10.47
CA LEU A 252 -6.57 6.27 -10.89
C LEU A 252 -6.09 5.33 -9.78
N GLY A 253 -5.75 5.87 -8.62
CA GLY A 253 -5.30 5.14 -7.42
C GLY A 253 -5.86 5.77 -6.15
N GLY A 254 -5.73 5.06 -5.04
CA GLY A 254 -6.42 5.33 -3.78
C GLY A 254 -7.45 4.24 -3.46
N GLY A 255 -7.54 3.83 -2.20
CA GLY A 255 -8.56 2.93 -1.68
C GLY A 255 -9.66 3.65 -0.90
N LEU A 256 -10.33 2.89 -0.03
CA LEU A 256 -11.46 3.35 0.79
C LEU A 256 -11.13 4.35 1.90
N ASN A 257 -9.86 4.60 2.20
CA ASN A 257 -9.44 5.49 3.29
C ASN A 257 -8.73 6.76 2.78
N SER A 258 -8.68 6.99 1.46
CA SER A 258 -7.57 7.73 0.86
C SER A 258 -7.90 8.49 -0.43
N VAL A 259 -7.95 9.82 -0.32
CA VAL A 259 -7.13 10.85 -1.00
C VAL A 259 -7.52 12.14 -0.29
N TYR A 260 -6.56 12.84 0.29
CA TYR A 260 -6.82 13.99 1.15
C TYR A 260 -6.51 15.29 0.41
N PHE A 261 -7.50 16.18 0.36
CA PHE A 261 -7.45 17.49 -0.28
C PHE A 261 -7.59 18.56 0.79
N ASN A 262 -6.47 19.12 1.23
CA ASN A 262 -6.40 20.12 2.30
C ASN A 262 -6.01 21.48 1.68
N ASN A 263 -6.92 22.45 1.63
CA ASN A 263 -6.73 23.72 0.91
C ASN A 263 -6.22 23.49 -0.54
N VAL A 264 -6.92 22.63 -1.28
CA VAL A 264 -6.65 22.36 -2.71
C VAL A 264 -7.59 23.16 -3.58
N LYS A 265 -7.09 23.71 -4.68
CA LYS A 265 -7.89 24.44 -5.69
C LYS A 265 -7.74 23.79 -7.05
N VAL A 266 -8.87 23.43 -7.67
CA VAL A 266 -8.90 22.77 -8.98
C VAL A 266 -10.24 22.96 -9.68
N SER A 267 -10.22 23.14 -11.01
CA SER A 267 -11.46 23.20 -11.80
C SER A 267 -12.12 21.83 -11.98
N ASN A 268 -11.36 20.78 -12.30
CA ASN A 268 -11.92 19.47 -12.62
C ASN A 268 -11.20 18.32 -11.89
N ILE A 269 -11.98 17.42 -11.28
CA ILE A 269 -11.54 16.12 -10.78
C ILE A 269 -12.28 15.02 -11.54
N GLU A 270 -11.54 14.07 -12.11
CA GLU A 270 -12.06 12.86 -12.74
C GLU A 270 -11.68 11.62 -11.92
N VAL A 271 -12.68 10.87 -11.46
CA VAL A 271 -12.47 9.62 -10.72
C VAL A 271 -12.53 8.42 -11.68
N LEU A 272 -11.38 7.75 -11.81
CA LEU A 272 -11.15 6.60 -12.70
C LEU A 272 -10.77 5.32 -11.95
N LYS A 273 -10.48 5.42 -10.64
CA LYS A 273 -10.30 4.29 -9.73
C LYS A 273 -11.64 3.62 -9.48
N ASP A 274 -11.65 2.29 -9.50
CA ASP A 274 -12.83 1.43 -9.30
C ASP A 274 -13.55 1.67 -7.97
N LYS A 275 -12.76 1.93 -6.92
CA LYS A 275 -13.23 2.19 -5.57
C LYS A 275 -12.29 3.14 -4.82
N VAL A 276 -12.77 4.32 -4.40
CA VAL A 276 -11.96 5.33 -3.71
C VAL A 276 -12.78 6.20 -2.74
N ARG A 277 -12.13 6.78 -1.72
CA ARG A 277 -12.69 7.80 -0.82
C ARG A 277 -11.92 9.11 -0.93
N LEU A 278 -12.58 10.20 -1.32
CA LEU A 278 -11.98 11.53 -1.41
C LEU A 278 -12.43 12.39 -0.22
N VAL A 279 -11.48 13.02 0.47
CA VAL A 279 -11.72 13.87 1.64
C VAL A 279 -11.32 15.31 1.32
N PHE A 280 -12.25 16.24 1.42
CA PHE A 280 -12.04 17.66 1.15
C PHE A 280 -12.14 18.45 2.45
N ALA A 281 -11.04 19.11 2.80
CA ALA A 281 -10.83 19.85 4.05
C ALA A 281 -10.03 21.13 3.81
N ASP A 282 -9.82 21.90 4.89
CA ASP A 282 -9.13 23.20 4.96
C ASP A 282 -9.60 24.19 3.88
N GLY A 283 -10.90 24.21 3.57
CA GLY A 283 -11.51 25.15 2.63
C GLY A 283 -11.16 24.89 1.16
N SER A 284 -10.87 23.64 0.78
CA SER A 284 -10.63 23.24 -0.61
C SER A 284 -11.75 23.67 -1.57
N VAL A 285 -11.41 24.07 -2.80
CA VAL A 285 -12.34 24.59 -3.82
C VAL A 285 -12.27 23.77 -5.10
N ILE A 286 -13.36 23.07 -5.41
CA ILE A 286 -13.52 22.20 -6.59
C ILE A 286 -14.71 22.72 -7.40
N GLU A 287 -14.50 23.05 -8.68
CA GLU A 287 -15.62 23.48 -9.55
C GLU A 287 -16.46 22.28 -10.02
N ASN A 288 -15.81 21.24 -10.58
CA ASN A 288 -16.47 20.04 -11.08
C ASN A 288 -15.76 18.76 -10.60
N LEU A 289 -16.54 17.78 -10.16
CA LEU A 289 -16.08 16.42 -9.86
C LEU A 289 -16.95 15.42 -10.63
N THR A 290 -16.33 14.54 -11.42
CA THR A 290 -17.03 13.49 -12.16
C THR A 290 -16.61 12.12 -11.64
N THR A 291 -17.60 11.25 -11.38
CA THR A 291 -17.36 9.84 -11.07
C THR A 291 -18.35 8.92 -11.77
N GLY A 292 -17.85 7.76 -12.22
CA GLY A 292 -18.64 6.63 -12.71
C GLY A 292 -18.40 5.33 -11.93
N THR A 293 -17.72 5.41 -10.78
CA THR A 293 -17.19 4.26 -10.02
C THR A 293 -17.58 4.35 -8.54
N GLU A 294 -17.30 3.32 -7.72
CA GLU A 294 -17.69 3.33 -6.30
C GLU A 294 -16.90 4.41 -5.55
N THR A 295 -17.59 5.46 -5.12
CA THR A 295 -16.92 6.68 -4.62
C THR A 295 -17.55 7.15 -3.33
N VAL A 296 -16.71 7.36 -2.30
CA VAL A 296 -17.09 8.07 -1.08
C VAL A 296 -16.55 9.49 -1.18
N LEU A 297 -17.41 10.51 -1.04
CA LEU A 297 -17.02 11.92 -1.01
C LEU A 297 -17.37 12.51 0.35
N GLU A 298 -16.35 12.96 1.08
CA GLU A 298 -16.50 13.62 2.38
C GLU A 298 -16.02 15.06 2.25
N ASN A 299 -16.94 16.03 2.30
CA ASN A 299 -16.61 17.44 2.25
C ASN A 299 -16.86 18.11 3.61
N THR A 300 -15.81 18.24 4.41
CA THR A 300 -15.91 18.69 5.80
C THR A 300 -16.13 20.20 5.90
N ASP A 301 -15.33 20.99 5.17
CA ASP A 301 -15.41 22.46 5.16
C ASP A 301 -15.15 23.11 3.77
N GLY A 302 -14.90 22.29 2.74
CA GLY A 302 -14.62 22.75 1.38
C GLY A 302 -15.86 23.19 0.59
N THR A 303 -15.63 23.67 -0.62
CA THR A 303 -16.66 24.03 -1.59
C THR A 303 -16.52 23.15 -2.84
N ILE A 304 -17.52 22.30 -3.09
CA ILE A 304 -17.64 21.53 -4.33
C ILE A 304 -18.87 22.04 -5.08
N ALA A 305 -18.65 22.76 -6.17
CA ALA A 305 -19.72 23.47 -6.87
C ALA A 305 -20.63 22.52 -7.67
N LYS A 306 -20.05 21.52 -8.36
CA LYS A 306 -20.79 20.47 -9.07
C LYS A 306 -20.17 19.09 -8.93
N ILE A 307 -21.01 18.08 -8.67
CA ILE A 307 -20.70 16.65 -8.81
C ILE A 307 -21.53 16.08 -9.96
N THR A 308 -20.95 15.23 -10.80
CA THR A 308 -21.64 14.44 -11.82
C THR A 308 -21.40 12.95 -11.59
N VAL A 309 -22.48 12.19 -11.38
CA VAL A 309 -22.48 10.74 -11.17
C VAL A 309 -23.06 10.06 -12.42
N SER A 310 -22.19 9.54 -13.29
CA SER A 310 -22.55 9.11 -14.65
C SER A 310 -22.52 7.60 -14.90
N GLY A 311 -22.11 6.81 -13.92
CA GLY A 311 -22.03 5.34 -14.00
C GLY A 311 -23.01 4.63 -13.06
N ASP A 312 -23.17 3.33 -13.28
CA ASP A 312 -23.93 2.45 -12.39
C ASP A 312 -23.03 2.02 -11.21
N SER A 313 -22.78 2.95 -10.29
CA SER A 313 -21.94 2.73 -9.12
C SER A 313 -22.48 3.38 -7.86
N LYS A 314 -22.11 2.82 -6.71
CA LYS A 314 -22.50 3.33 -5.40
C LYS A 314 -21.71 4.59 -5.08
N VAL A 315 -22.40 5.72 -4.94
CA VAL A 315 -21.80 6.96 -4.46
C VAL A 315 -22.33 7.28 -3.08
N LYS A 316 -21.43 7.49 -2.12
CA LYS A 316 -21.75 7.96 -0.76
C LYS A 316 -21.30 9.42 -0.65
N LEU A 317 -22.19 10.28 -0.14
CA LEU A 317 -21.95 11.71 0.05
C LEU A 317 -22.08 12.07 1.52
N THR A 318 -21.08 12.77 2.08
CA THR A 318 -21.08 13.29 3.46
C THR A 318 -20.66 14.77 3.44
N GLY A 319 -21.39 15.63 4.15
CA GLY A 319 -21.12 17.07 4.20
C GLY A 319 -21.85 17.92 3.16
N ASN A 320 -21.30 19.08 2.82
CA ASN A 320 -22.00 20.12 2.04
C ASN A 320 -21.69 20.07 0.54
N PHE A 321 -22.68 20.22 -0.33
CA PHE A 321 -22.50 20.18 -1.80
C PHE A 321 -23.39 21.22 -2.53
N GLY A 322 -22.88 21.74 -3.65
CA GLY A 322 -23.60 22.63 -4.56
C GLY A 322 -24.65 21.88 -5.39
N GLU A 323 -24.36 21.68 -6.68
CA GLU A 323 -25.15 20.80 -7.54
C GLU A 323 -24.60 19.36 -7.49
N VAL A 324 -25.48 18.37 -7.37
CA VAL A 324 -25.17 16.95 -7.58
C VAL A 324 -26.08 16.48 -8.72
N ALA A 325 -25.51 16.04 -9.83
CA ALA A 325 -26.25 15.54 -10.98
C ALA A 325 -26.04 14.03 -11.13
N VAL A 326 -27.10 13.24 -10.95
CA VAL A 326 -27.10 11.79 -11.10
C VAL A 326 -27.71 11.42 -12.45
N THR A 327 -26.84 11.01 -13.37
CA THR A 327 -27.20 10.63 -14.74
C THR A 327 -27.07 9.12 -14.98
N GLY A 328 -26.35 8.40 -14.11
CA GLY A 328 -26.37 6.92 -14.02
C GLY A 328 -27.62 6.38 -13.31
N SER A 329 -27.87 5.07 -13.39
CA SER A 329 -29.08 4.42 -12.85
C SER A 329 -28.92 3.82 -11.45
N SER A 330 -27.75 4.00 -10.82
CA SER A 330 -27.49 3.50 -9.47
C SER A 330 -27.93 4.45 -8.36
N ASN A 331 -28.33 3.84 -7.25
CA ASN A 331 -28.72 4.55 -6.04
C ASN A 331 -27.53 5.30 -5.42
N ILE A 332 -27.79 6.50 -4.92
CA ILE A 332 -26.84 7.27 -4.11
C ILE A 332 -27.20 7.16 -2.63
N THR A 333 -26.21 7.28 -1.76
CA THR A 333 -26.39 7.29 -0.30
C THR A 333 -25.95 8.65 0.23
N LEU A 334 -26.86 9.32 0.94
CA LEU A 334 -26.56 10.52 1.71
C LEU A 334 -26.25 10.10 3.16
N ASP A 335 -25.22 10.71 3.74
CA ASP A 335 -24.80 10.47 5.12
C ASP A 335 -24.61 11.83 5.79
N ASP A 336 -25.71 12.32 6.34
CA ASP A 336 -25.94 13.69 6.80
C ASP A 336 -25.53 14.78 5.77
N ALA A 337 -25.63 14.45 4.48
CA ALA A 337 -25.28 15.37 3.40
C ALA A 337 -26.27 16.54 3.28
N VAL A 338 -25.76 17.72 2.94
CA VAL A 338 -26.56 18.91 2.61
C VAL A 338 -26.30 19.30 1.16
N ILE A 339 -27.30 19.13 0.30
CA ILE A 339 -27.20 19.38 -1.15
C ILE A 339 -28.07 20.57 -1.53
N THR A 340 -27.48 21.57 -2.19
CA THR A 340 -28.21 22.76 -2.65
C THR A 340 -29.17 22.41 -3.80
N LYS A 341 -28.69 21.64 -4.78
CA LYS A 341 -29.49 21.14 -5.89
C LYS A 341 -29.10 19.71 -6.25
N LEU A 342 -30.05 18.78 -6.18
CA LEU A 342 -29.89 17.41 -6.65
C LEU A 342 -30.67 17.27 -7.96
N VAL A 343 -30.00 16.98 -9.07
CA VAL A 343 -30.60 16.65 -10.36
C VAL A 343 -30.56 15.14 -10.54
N VAL A 344 -31.67 14.54 -10.94
CA VAL A 344 -31.80 13.08 -11.09
C VAL A 344 -32.49 12.76 -12.41
N ASP A 345 -31.72 12.22 -13.35
CA ASP A 345 -32.16 11.94 -14.72
C ASP A 345 -32.58 10.48 -14.94
N GLN A 346 -32.41 9.62 -13.93
CA GLN A 346 -32.74 8.19 -13.99
C GLN A 346 -33.61 7.75 -12.81
N LYS A 347 -34.25 6.60 -12.96
CA LYS A 347 -35.00 5.97 -11.86
C LYS A 347 -34.04 5.39 -10.82
N ILE A 348 -33.87 6.10 -9.70
CA ILE A 348 -33.02 5.69 -8.57
C ILE A 348 -33.77 5.78 -7.23
N THR A 349 -33.20 5.19 -6.20
CA THR A 349 -33.50 5.49 -4.78
C THR A 349 -32.36 6.34 -4.18
N ILE A 350 -32.73 7.39 -3.44
CA ILE A 350 -31.82 8.21 -2.63
C ILE A 350 -31.90 7.70 -1.18
N ASN A 351 -30.83 7.06 -0.70
CA ASN A 351 -30.80 6.39 0.59
C ASN A 351 -30.18 7.26 1.69
N GLY A 352 -30.37 6.88 2.96
CA GLY A 352 -29.66 7.41 4.11
C GLY A 352 -30.26 8.68 4.71
N THR A 353 -29.40 9.60 5.16
CA THR A 353 -29.79 10.81 5.89
C THR A 353 -29.23 12.06 5.23
N GLY A 354 -29.97 13.17 5.31
CA GLY A 354 -29.50 14.44 4.75
C GLY A 354 -30.63 15.40 4.40
N THR A 355 -30.25 16.55 3.83
CA THR A 355 -31.18 17.58 3.35
C THR A 355 -30.86 17.95 1.90
N VAL A 356 -31.88 17.92 1.06
CA VAL A 356 -31.83 18.35 -0.35
C VAL A 356 -32.71 19.58 -0.48
N ALA A 357 -32.12 20.75 -0.71
CA ALA A 357 -32.88 22.00 -0.78
C ALA A 357 -33.76 22.05 -2.04
N THR A 358 -33.26 21.65 -3.21
CA THR A 358 -34.06 21.41 -4.42
C THR A 358 -33.71 20.07 -5.06
N LEU A 359 -34.68 19.17 -5.18
CA LEU A 359 -34.63 18.01 -6.08
C LEU A 359 -35.25 18.38 -7.42
N GLU A 360 -34.46 18.33 -8.49
CA GLU A 360 -34.91 18.35 -9.89
C GLU A 360 -35.02 16.92 -10.39
N ALA A 361 -36.25 16.43 -10.51
CA ALA A 361 -36.58 15.06 -10.86
C ALA A 361 -36.98 14.98 -12.34
N ASN A 362 -36.11 14.39 -13.17
CA ASN A 362 -36.28 14.29 -14.62
C ASN A 362 -36.68 12.88 -15.08
N ALA A 363 -36.92 11.95 -14.15
CA ALA A 363 -37.42 10.59 -14.41
C ALA A 363 -38.59 10.21 -13.50
N ASN A 364 -39.46 9.31 -13.99
CA ASN A 364 -40.51 8.66 -13.19
C ASN A 364 -39.92 7.60 -12.25
N GLY A 365 -40.65 7.27 -11.19
CA GLY A 365 -40.26 6.23 -10.24
C GLY A 365 -39.07 6.53 -9.33
N ILE A 366 -38.59 7.79 -9.26
CA ILE A 366 -37.56 8.21 -8.29
C ILE A 366 -38.09 8.05 -6.86
N GLN A 367 -37.28 7.48 -5.98
CA GLN A 367 -37.61 7.24 -4.58
C GLN A 367 -36.57 7.85 -3.63
N PHE A 368 -36.94 8.07 -2.37
CA PHE A 368 -36.03 8.50 -1.33
C PHE A 368 -36.45 7.98 0.05
N GLU A 369 -35.49 7.66 0.92
CA GLU A 369 -35.79 7.20 2.28
C GLU A 369 -36.41 8.32 3.14
N SER A 370 -37.23 7.94 4.13
CA SER A 370 -37.98 8.88 4.98
C SER A 370 -37.11 9.85 5.78
N LYS A 371 -35.83 9.51 5.99
CA LYS A 371 -34.83 10.33 6.68
C LYS A 371 -34.14 11.36 5.76
N VAL A 372 -34.33 11.26 4.43
CA VAL A 372 -33.86 12.25 3.44
C VAL A 372 -34.88 13.39 3.32
N LYS A 373 -34.50 14.59 3.77
CA LYS A 373 -35.38 15.76 3.80
C LYS A 373 -35.29 16.56 2.50
N ILE A 374 -36.28 16.42 1.61
CA ILE A 374 -36.39 17.25 0.40
C ILE A 374 -37.26 18.48 0.68
N THR A 375 -36.68 19.69 0.56
CA THR A 375 -37.41 20.95 0.83
C THR A 375 -38.27 21.40 -0.35
N LYS A 376 -37.74 21.30 -1.58
CA LYS A 376 -38.44 21.62 -2.82
C LYS A 376 -38.25 20.51 -3.84
N THR A 377 -39.32 20.19 -4.57
CA THR A 377 -39.25 19.33 -5.76
C THR A 377 -39.62 20.14 -6.99
N VAL A 378 -38.85 19.98 -8.06
CA VAL A 378 -39.14 20.43 -9.43
C VAL A 378 -39.17 19.17 -10.30
N THR A 379 -40.12 19.07 -11.23
CA THR A 379 -40.24 17.94 -12.15
C THR A 379 -39.92 18.38 -13.56
N GLY A 380 -39.11 17.61 -14.27
CA GLY A 380 -38.78 17.81 -15.67
C GLY A 380 -39.97 17.63 -16.61
N GLU A 381 -39.80 18.03 -17.88
CA GLU A 381 -40.82 17.85 -18.91
C GLU A 381 -41.08 16.35 -19.17
N GLY A 382 -42.36 15.96 -19.23
CA GLY A 382 -42.76 14.56 -19.43
C GLY A 382 -42.79 13.69 -18.16
N VAL A 383 -42.32 14.17 -17.00
CA VAL A 383 -42.43 13.45 -15.73
C VAL A 383 -43.87 13.49 -15.23
N THR A 384 -44.46 12.31 -15.02
CA THR A 384 -45.85 12.11 -14.60
C THR A 384 -45.98 11.67 -13.14
N GLU A 385 -44.91 11.16 -12.55
CA GLU A 385 -44.86 10.68 -11.17
C GLU A 385 -43.98 11.60 -10.33
N LYS A 386 -44.52 12.12 -9.22
CA LYS A 386 -43.69 12.84 -8.24
C LYS A 386 -42.78 11.84 -7.50
N PRO A 387 -41.51 12.19 -7.21
CA PRO A 387 -40.66 11.42 -6.31
C PRO A 387 -41.37 11.00 -5.02
N ALA A 388 -41.24 9.72 -4.65
CA ALA A 388 -41.97 9.10 -3.55
C ALA A 388 -41.07 8.72 -2.38
N VAL A 389 -41.58 8.83 -1.16
CA VAL A 389 -40.90 8.28 0.02
C VAL A 389 -40.94 6.75 -0.08
N VAL A 390 -39.82 6.07 0.18
CA VAL A 390 -39.78 4.62 0.36
C VAL A 390 -40.63 4.27 1.58
N VAL A 391 -41.78 3.65 1.34
CA VAL A 391 -42.63 3.12 2.40
C VAL A 391 -42.03 1.79 2.84
N GLU A 392 -41.42 1.76 4.02
CA GLU A 392 -41.12 0.50 4.69
C GLU A 392 -42.42 -0.26 4.90
N THR A 393 -42.62 -1.35 4.15
CA THR A 393 -43.72 -2.29 4.42
C THR A 393 -43.43 -2.97 5.75
N PRO A 394 -44.28 -2.79 6.79
CA PRO A 394 -44.11 -3.54 8.03
C PRO A 394 -44.20 -5.04 7.70
N ALA A 395 -43.32 -5.85 8.29
CA ALA A 395 -43.46 -7.30 8.21
C ALA A 395 -44.85 -7.67 8.75
N GLY A 396 -45.68 -8.28 7.90
CA GLY A 396 -47.13 -8.34 8.12
C GLY A 396 -47.54 -9.12 9.38
N GLY A 397 -47.96 -8.41 10.43
CA GLY A 397 -48.51 -8.99 11.64
C GLY A 397 -50.04 -9.18 11.56
N GLY A 398 -50.49 -10.43 11.68
CA GLY A 398 -51.90 -10.73 11.97
C GLY A 398 -52.26 -10.31 13.40
N GLY A 399 -53.36 -9.59 13.58
CA GLY A 399 -53.68 -8.91 14.85
C GLY A 399 -54.37 -9.76 15.92
N GLY A 400 -54.37 -9.24 17.17
CA GLY A 400 -55.19 -9.80 18.25
C GLY A 400 -55.01 -9.11 19.61
N GLY A 401 -56.06 -8.40 20.07
CA GLY A 401 -56.42 -8.27 21.51
C GLY A 401 -55.60 -7.32 22.38
N GLY A 402 -56.18 -6.17 22.74
CA GLY A 402 -55.54 -5.13 23.54
C GLY A 402 -55.23 -5.44 25.01
N GLY A 403 -54.26 -4.69 25.54
CA GLY A 403 -53.90 -4.64 26.95
C GLY A 403 -52.74 -3.65 27.18
N ALA A 404 -52.98 -2.64 28.02
CA ALA A 404 -52.04 -1.58 28.45
C ALA A 404 -51.48 -0.63 27.36
N VAL A 405 -51.50 0.67 27.67
CA VAL A 405 -50.66 1.68 27.01
C VAL A 405 -49.29 1.62 27.66
N ASP A 406 -48.28 1.15 26.94
CA ASP A 406 -46.89 1.31 27.32
C ASP A 406 -46.47 2.75 26.97
N PRO A 407 -45.71 3.47 27.82
CA PRO A 407 -45.51 4.90 27.66
C PRO A 407 -44.59 5.19 26.46
N THR A 408 -44.80 6.35 25.84
CA THR A 408 -43.85 6.96 24.89
C THR A 408 -42.42 6.85 25.43
N PRO A 409 -41.42 6.41 24.62
CA PRO A 409 -40.05 6.27 25.08
C PRO A 409 -39.56 7.59 25.69
N THR A 410 -39.30 7.53 26.99
CA THR A 410 -38.60 8.59 27.71
C THR A 410 -37.12 8.46 27.40
N ASP A 411 -36.45 9.58 27.16
CA ASP A 411 -34.99 9.61 26.95
C ASP A 411 -34.28 8.97 28.14
N TYR A 412 -33.66 7.81 27.94
CA TYR A 412 -32.84 7.14 28.95
C TYR A 412 -31.37 7.40 28.66
N ASN A 413 -30.64 7.90 29.66
CA ASN A 413 -29.17 7.92 29.62
C ASN A 413 -28.66 6.57 30.13
N TYR A 414 -27.87 5.88 29.31
CA TYR A 414 -27.19 4.64 29.67
C TYR A 414 -25.70 4.91 29.88
N LYS A 415 -25.12 4.30 30.91
CA LYS A 415 -23.67 4.09 30.97
C LYS A 415 -23.36 2.66 30.58
N VAL A 416 -22.41 2.51 29.65
CA VAL A 416 -21.87 1.23 29.19
C VAL A 416 -20.39 1.25 29.55
N ASN A 417 -19.97 0.36 30.45
CA ASN A 417 -18.55 0.13 30.70
C ASN A 417 -18.18 -1.23 30.12
N ILE A 418 -17.16 -1.25 29.25
CA ILE A 418 -16.56 -2.48 28.72
C ILE A 418 -15.14 -2.58 29.27
N THR A 419 -14.90 -3.56 30.13
CA THR A 419 -13.56 -3.87 30.66
C THR A 419 -13.11 -5.21 30.12
N ALA A 420 -11.88 -5.26 29.59
CA ALA A 420 -11.23 -6.50 29.20
C ALA A 420 -10.03 -6.75 30.13
N THR A 421 -10.12 -7.78 30.97
CA THR A 421 -9.02 -8.15 31.86
C THR A 421 -8.28 -9.37 31.30
N VAL A 422 -6.98 -9.21 31.05
CA VAL A 422 -6.07 -10.24 30.52
C VAL A 422 -5.15 -10.71 31.64
N GLU A 423 -5.18 -12.01 31.96
CA GLU A 423 -4.25 -12.62 32.91
C GLU A 423 -3.20 -13.46 32.18
N ILE A 424 -1.93 -13.34 32.61
CA ILE A 424 -0.79 -14.07 32.06
C ILE A 424 -0.02 -14.67 33.23
N GLY A 425 -0.42 -15.89 33.64
CA GLY A 425 0.02 -16.48 34.91
C GLY A 425 -0.34 -15.57 36.09
N ASP A 426 0.61 -15.31 36.99
CA ASP A 426 0.42 -14.51 38.21
C ASP A 426 0.17 -13.00 37.96
N LYS A 427 0.07 -12.54 36.70
CA LYS A 427 0.03 -11.12 36.33
C LYS A 427 -1.26 -10.76 35.58
N THR A 428 -2.05 -9.87 36.19
CA THR A 428 -3.27 -9.32 35.60
C THR A 428 -3.01 -7.96 34.93
N ARG A 429 -3.53 -7.77 33.72
CA ARG A 429 -3.55 -6.51 32.95
C ARG A 429 -4.99 -6.19 32.55
N THR A 430 -5.59 -5.21 33.19
CA THR A 430 -6.89 -4.68 32.77
C THR A 430 -6.70 -3.62 31.69
N LEU A 431 -7.36 -3.82 30.55
CA LEU A 431 -7.66 -2.81 29.55
C LEU A 431 -9.04 -2.26 29.89
N ASP A 432 -9.06 -1.10 30.52
CA ASP A 432 -10.27 -0.32 30.71
C ASP A 432 -10.42 0.57 29.47
N PHE A 433 -11.53 0.42 28.76
CA PHE A 433 -11.78 1.22 27.55
C PHE A 433 -12.36 2.61 27.88
N ASP A 434 -12.75 2.84 29.14
CA ASP A 434 -13.07 4.15 29.75
C ASP A 434 -14.02 5.03 28.90
N SER A 435 -14.88 4.39 28.10
CA SER A 435 -15.67 5.00 27.02
C SER A 435 -16.99 5.58 27.53
N PHE A 436 -16.88 6.61 28.37
CA PHE A 436 -18.02 7.40 28.87
C PHE A 436 -18.71 8.20 27.76
N HIS A 437 -19.65 7.57 27.06
CA HIS A 437 -20.51 8.21 26.07
C HIS A 437 -21.93 8.39 26.61
N ASP A 438 -22.36 9.64 26.78
CA ASP A 438 -23.75 10.01 27.13
C ASP A 438 -24.65 9.90 25.88
N TYR A 439 -25.26 8.73 25.66
CA TYR A 439 -26.21 8.53 24.56
C TYR A 439 -27.58 9.13 24.90
N LYS A 440 -27.95 10.22 24.21
CA LYS A 440 -29.29 10.82 24.26
C LYS A 440 -30.10 10.46 23.02
N GLY A 441 -31.31 9.93 23.22
CA GLY A 441 -32.34 9.81 22.17
C GLY A 441 -32.20 8.64 21.18
N SER A 442 -31.36 7.63 21.45
CA SER A 442 -31.32 6.40 20.64
C SER A 442 -32.53 5.51 20.93
N ALA A 443 -33.31 5.16 19.90
CA ALA A 443 -34.58 4.45 20.06
C ALA A 443 -34.46 3.01 20.59
N TYR A 444 -33.31 2.35 20.43
CA TYR A 444 -33.09 0.98 20.93
C TYR A 444 -31.66 0.79 21.48
N LEU A 445 -31.57 0.11 22.63
CA LEU A 445 -30.31 -0.24 23.32
C LEU A 445 -29.33 -1.03 22.41
N THR A 446 -29.87 -1.75 21.42
CA THR A 446 -29.12 -2.50 20.40
C THR A 446 -28.20 -1.63 19.56
N ASP A 447 -28.60 -0.40 19.25
CA ASP A 447 -27.87 0.46 18.31
C ASP A 447 -26.65 1.09 19.00
N VAL A 448 -26.81 1.44 20.27
CA VAL A 448 -25.73 1.91 21.16
C VAL A 448 -24.70 0.80 21.36
N LEU A 449 -25.15 -0.41 21.73
CA LEU A 449 -24.27 -1.56 21.89
C LEU A 449 -23.57 -1.93 20.57
N ALA A 450 -24.25 -1.91 19.43
CA ALA A 450 -23.64 -2.17 18.13
C ALA A 450 -22.56 -1.15 17.77
N SER A 451 -22.76 0.14 18.08
CA SER A 451 -21.76 1.20 17.86
C SER A 451 -20.50 0.96 18.70
N GLU A 452 -20.67 0.73 20.01
CA GLU A 452 -19.56 0.54 20.94
C GLU A 452 -18.79 -0.76 20.66
N ILE A 453 -19.50 -1.84 20.32
CA ILE A 453 -18.90 -3.10 19.84
C ILE A 453 -18.07 -2.88 18.57
N ASN A 454 -18.49 -2.00 17.66
CA ASN A 454 -17.73 -1.70 16.44
C ASN A 454 -16.50 -0.81 16.73
N TYR A 455 -16.57 0.10 17.70
CA TYR A 455 -15.42 0.87 18.17
C TYR A 455 -14.35 -0.05 18.77
N VAL A 456 -14.73 -0.94 19.69
CA VAL A 456 -13.82 -1.93 20.30
C VAL A 456 -13.24 -2.88 19.23
N LYS A 457 -14.03 -3.32 18.24
CA LYS A 457 -13.51 -4.09 17.07
C LYS A 457 -12.44 -3.33 16.29
N GLY A 458 -12.58 -2.01 16.13
CA GLY A 458 -11.58 -1.15 15.51
C GLY A 458 -10.25 -1.15 16.26
N GLU A 459 -10.29 -0.90 17.58
CA GLU A 459 -9.09 -0.83 18.41
C GLU A 459 -8.37 -2.18 18.58
N LEU A 460 -9.11 -3.29 18.63
CA LEU A 460 -8.52 -4.63 18.60
C LEU A 460 -7.85 -4.94 17.25
N THR A 461 -8.44 -4.50 16.14
CA THR A 461 -7.85 -4.65 14.79
C THR A 461 -6.58 -3.80 14.63
N ASN A 462 -6.58 -2.57 15.15
CA ASN A 462 -5.41 -1.69 15.20
C ASN A 462 -4.29 -2.29 16.06
N SER A 463 -4.64 -2.87 17.21
CA SER A 463 -3.68 -3.54 18.12
C SER A 463 -3.03 -4.77 17.46
N ASN A 464 -3.81 -5.61 16.76
CA ASN A 464 -3.27 -6.70 15.94
C ASN A 464 -2.25 -6.17 14.89
N SER A 465 -2.58 -5.07 14.19
CA SER A 465 -1.66 -4.45 13.23
C SER A 465 -0.34 -4.00 13.87
N LEU A 466 -0.40 -3.43 15.08
CA LEU A 466 0.79 -2.98 15.82
C LEU A 466 1.66 -4.15 16.30
N VAL A 467 1.07 -5.26 16.77
CA VAL A 467 1.81 -6.47 17.16
C VAL A 467 2.50 -7.09 15.94
N TYR A 468 1.80 -7.26 14.81
CA TYR A 468 2.41 -7.75 13.58
C TYR A 468 3.54 -6.84 13.06
N LYS A 469 3.39 -5.51 13.15
CA LYS A 469 4.45 -4.54 12.80
C LYS A 469 5.66 -4.65 13.73
N ALA A 470 5.44 -4.83 15.03
CA ALA A 470 6.53 -5.01 16.01
C ALA A 470 7.29 -6.33 15.78
N VAL A 471 6.58 -7.44 15.53
CA VAL A 471 7.19 -8.74 15.20
C VAL A 471 7.96 -8.68 13.86
N ALA A 472 7.37 -8.09 12.82
CA ALA A 472 8.05 -7.90 11.54
C ALA A 472 9.30 -7.01 11.65
N SER A 473 9.22 -5.92 12.42
CA SER A 473 10.36 -5.04 12.70
C SER A 473 11.47 -5.75 13.48
N ARG A 474 11.11 -6.60 14.47
CA ARG A 474 12.08 -7.37 15.26
C ARG A 474 12.73 -8.50 14.46
N LEU A 475 11.98 -9.16 13.57
CA LEU A 475 12.52 -10.13 12.61
C LEU A 475 13.50 -9.47 11.62
N ALA A 476 13.18 -8.26 11.15
CA ALA A 476 14.10 -7.48 10.32
C ALA A 476 15.40 -7.13 11.07
N THR A 477 15.32 -6.77 12.37
CA THR A 477 16.54 -6.53 13.17
C THR A 477 17.37 -7.81 13.35
N LEU A 478 16.71 -8.96 13.55
CA LEU A 478 17.40 -10.25 13.70
C LEU A 478 18.13 -10.67 12.41
N ASN A 479 17.59 -10.27 11.25
CA ASN A 479 18.20 -10.52 9.95
C ASN A 479 19.42 -9.63 9.68
N GLU A 480 19.49 -8.41 10.23
CA GLU A 480 20.68 -7.54 10.12
C GLU A 480 21.86 -7.97 11.00
N ASP A 481 21.63 -8.77 12.05
CA ASP A 481 22.69 -9.29 12.92
C ASP A 481 23.28 -10.62 12.44
N ILE A 482 22.57 -11.38 11.61
CA ILE A 482 23.07 -12.67 11.07
C ILE A 482 24.19 -12.46 10.03
N ASP A 483 24.16 -11.35 9.29
CA ASP A 483 25.16 -10.96 8.29
C ASP A 483 26.50 -10.48 8.92
N LYS A 484 26.55 -10.32 10.25
CA LYS A 484 27.76 -9.90 11.00
C LYS A 484 28.56 -11.07 11.58
N VAL A 485 28.10 -12.32 11.38
CA VAL A 485 28.74 -13.51 11.95
C VAL A 485 29.70 -14.13 10.94
N GLU A 486 31.00 -13.85 11.08
CA GLU A 486 32.04 -14.54 10.33
C GLU A 486 32.34 -15.92 10.93
N PHE A 487 32.23 -16.96 10.09
CA PHE A 487 32.62 -18.32 10.41
C PHE A 487 33.95 -18.64 9.73
N VAL A 488 34.96 -19.00 10.52
CA VAL A 488 36.27 -19.41 10.00
C VAL A 488 36.52 -20.87 10.40
N LYS A 489 36.69 -21.74 9.39
CA LYS A 489 37.11 -23.13 9.58
C LYS A 489 38.64 -23.18 9.63
N VAL A 490 39.18 -23.65 10.76
CA VAL A 490 40.61 -23.99 10.90
C VAL A 490 40.66 -25.42 11.43
N ASP A 491 41.20 -26.32 10.61
CA ASP A 491 41.08 -27.78 10.78
C ASP A 491 39.62 -28.20 11.01
N ASP A 492 39.34 -29.26 11.78
CA ASP A 492 37.97 -29.75 12.03
C ASP A 492 37.24 -29.06 13.19
N THR A 493 37.69 -27.86 13.58
CA THR A 493 36.99 -27.00 14.55
C THR A 493 36.43 -25.75 13.87
N VAL A 494 35.17 -25.44 14.15
CA VAL A 494 34.51 -24.22 13.64
C VAL A 494 34.55 -23.15 14.72
N TYR A 495 35.06 -21.97 14.36
CA TYR A 495 35.07 -20.80 15.21
C TYR A 495 34.06 -19.78 14.72
N TYR A 496 33.37 -19.11 15.65
CA TYR A 496 32.60 -17.91 15.37
C TYR A 496 33.02 -16.79 16.32
N ASN A 497 32.93 -15.55 15.85
CA ASN A 497 33.22 -14.35 16.60
C ASN A 497 31.97 -13.47 16.66
N ASN A 498 31.56 -13.07 17.85
CA ASN A 498 30.57 -12.02 18.05
C ASN A 498 31.17 -10.97 18.98
N ASN A 499 31.35 -9.74 18.46
CA ASN A 499 31.82 -8.57 19.19
C ASN A 499 33.08 -8.80 20.07
N GLY A 500 34.05 -9.57 19.56
CA GLY A 500 35.40 -9.66 20.13
C GLY A 500 35.57 -10.66 21.28
N SER A 501 34.58 -11.51 21.54
CA SER A 501 34.72 -12.65 22.48
C SER A 501 34.70 -13.97 21.72
N THR A 502 35.83 -14.67 21.69
CA THR A 502 35.94 -16.01 21.08
C THR A 502 35.49 -17.08 22.06
N VAL A 503 34.52 -17.91 21.66
CA VAL A 503 34.08 -19.09 22.43
C VAL A 503 34.47 -20.37 21.69
N THR A 504 35.10 -21.30 22.41
CA THR A 504 35.50 -22.61 21.88
C THR A 504 34.46 -23.66 22.26
N VAL A 505 33.98 -24.43 21.28
CA VAL A 505 33.14 -25.62 21.53
C VAL A 505 33.93 -26.86 21.14
N ASN A 506 33.99 -27.84 22.04
CA ASN A 506 34.67 -29.12 21.84
C ASN A 506 33.63 -30.25 21.87
N TRP A 507 33.68 -31.19 20.92
CA TRP A 507 32.52 -31.99 20.50
C TRP A 507 32.24 -33.24 21.36
N ASP A 508 33.22 -33.72 22.14
CA ASP A 508 33.19 -35.05 22.78
C ASP A 508 32.61 -35.10 24.20
N ALA A 509 31.66 -34.25 24.56
CA ALA A 509 30.99 -34.32 25.87
C ALA A 509 29.53 -33.85 25.84
N LEU A 510 28.59 -34.75 25.54
CA LEU A 510 27.19 -34.76 26.03
C LEU A 510 26.43 -36.01 25.53
N THR A 511 26.78 -37.19 26.04
CA THR A 511 25.95 -38.40 25.88
C THR A 511 24.92 -38.50 27.01
N GLY A 512 23.64 -38.28 26.73
CA GLY A 512 22.57 -38.58 27.69
C GLY A 512 21.19 -38.00 27.37
N THR A 513 20.33 -38.81 26.73
CA THR A 513 18.85 -38.95 26.93
C THR A 513 17.94 -37.69 26.96
N ASN A 514 16.75 -37.58 26.38
CA ASN A 514 15.82 -38.40 25.56
C ASN A 514 14.73 -37.38 25.06
N ASN A 515 13.90 -37.57 24.03
CA ASN A 515 13.78 -38.49 22.90
C ASN A 515 12.80 -37.84 21.89
N LEU A 516 12.92 -38.10 20.58
CA LEU A 516 11.91 -37.71 19.59
C LEU A 516 11.98 -38.63 18.36
N THR A 517 10.85 -39.04 17.79
CA THR A 517 10.45 -38.89 16.36
C THR A 517 9.28 -39.82 15.99
N VAL A 518 8.80 -39.82 14.73
CA VAL A 518 7.77 -40.75 14.21
C VAL A 518 8.03 -41.13 12.76
N ALA A 519 8.04 -42.44 12.46
CA ALA A 519 7.17 -43.10 11.47
C ALA A 519 7.53 -44.58 11.31
N GLN A 520 6.62 -45.37 10.71
CA GLN A 520 6.94 -46.73 10.27
C GLN A 520 6.18 -47.15 9.02
N LYS A 521 6.93 -47.39 7.94
CA LYS A 521 6.49 -48.26 6.85
C LYS A 521 6.83 -49.71 7.22
N THR A 522 5.87 -50.38 7.87
CA THR A 522 5.75 -51.85 7.99
C THR A 522 7.06 -52.65 8.17
N GLY A 523 7.44 -52.94 9.42
CA GLY A 523 8.54 -53.87 9.71
C GLY A 523 9.35 -53.57 10.97
N LEU A 524 9.10 -52.42 11.60
CA LEU A 524 9.52 -52.07 12.95
C LEU A 524 8.24 -51.70 13.74
N THR A 525 8.29 -51.62 15.07
CA THR A 525 7.07 -51.63 15.94
C THR A 525 7.14 -50.64 17.12
N ASP A 526 7.71 -49.46 16.87
CA ASP A 526 8.11 -48.46 17.86
C ASP A 526 8.22 -47.01 17.29
N GLY A 527 7.84 -46.83 16.02
CA GLY A 527 7.64 -45.59 15.27
C GLY A 527 8.52 -44.38 15.58
N ASN A 528 9.77 -44.32 15.06
CA ASN A 528 10.67 -43.15 15.06
C ASN A 528 11.34 -42.95 13.66
N ILE A 529 11.47 -41.71 13.15
CA ILE A 529 12.37 -41.30 12.02
C ILE A 529 13.31 -40.20 12.55
N ASP A 530 14.60 -40.50 12.72
CA ASP A 530 15.52 -39.58 13.39
C ASP A 530 15.89 -38.35 12.54
N ILE A 531 16.34 -37.27 13.19
CA ILE A 531 16.80 -36.02 12.55
C ILE A 531 17.96 -36.27 11.58
N SER A 532 18.78 -37.29 11.83
CA SER A 532 19.86 -37.72 10.93
C SER A 532 19.35 -38.14 9.53
N ASP A 533 18.17 -38.75 9.43
CA ASP A 533 17.57 -39.14 8.15
C ASP A 533 17.06 -37.90 7.36
N ILE A 534 16.58 -36.88 8.07
CA ILE A 534 16.15 -35.60 7.49
C ILE A 534 17.36 -34.77 7.00
N ILE A 535 18.46 -34.78 7.76
CA ILE A 535 19.70 -34.08 7.38
C ILE A 535 20.31 -34.66 6.09
N VAL A 536 20.27 -35.98 5.91
CA VAL A 536 20.73 -36.64 4.67
C VAL A 536 19.84 -36.27 3.46
N LEU A 537 18.55 -36.03 3.67
CA LEU A 537 17.62 -35.56 2.63
C LEU A 537 17.80 -34.08 2.27
N LEU A 538 18.14 -33.22 3.25
CA LEU A 538 18.35 -31.78 3.02
C LEU A 538 19.72 -31.45 2.42
N GLY A 539 20.73 -32.32 2.59
CA GLY A 539 22.07 -32.15 2.03
C GLY A 539 22.19 -32.23 0.49
N GLN A 540 21.08 -32.33 -0.25
CA GLN A 540 21.08 -32.49 -1.73
C GLN A 540 20.38 -31.35 -2.50
N TYR A 541 19.94 -30.28 -1.85
CA TYR A 541 19.19 -29.19 -2.49
C TYR A 541 19.75 -27.79 -2.14
N ASP A 542 19.58 -26.84 -3.06
CA ASP A 542 20.07 -25.47 -2.89
C ASP A 542 19.18 -24.61 -1.97
N LYS A 543 19.71 -23.46 -1.53
CA LYS A 543 19.00 -22.52 -0.64
C LYS A 543 17.62 -22.10 -1.19
N THR A 544 17.50 -21.94 -2.51
CA THR A 544 16.26 -21.51 -3.18
C THR A 544 15.18 -22.59 -3.10
N THR A 545 15.57 -23.85 -3.27
CA THR A 545 14.67 -25.01 -3.19
C THR A 545 14.17 -25.23 -1.76
N ILE A 546 15.04 -25.00 -0.77
CA ILE A 546 14.67 -25.04 0.67
C ILE A 546 13.67 -23.92 0.98
N PHE A 547 13.96 -22.68 0.60
CA PHE A 547 13.07 -21.52 0.81
C PHE A 547 11.68 -21.73 0.19
N ASN A 548 11.61 -22.20 -1.05
CA ASN A 548 10.35 -22.47 -1.73
C ASN A 548 9.56 -23.62 -1.09
N ARG A 549 10.22 -24.62 -0.49
CA ARG A 549 9.54 -25.71 0.23
C ARG A 549 9.09 -25.31 1.64
N VAL A 550 9.79 -24.41 2.33
CA VAL A 550 9.31 -23.80 3.58
C VAL A 550 8.04 -22.98 3.33
N ASN A 551 8.01 -22.15 2.28
CA ASN A 551 6.78 -21.46 1.87
C ASN A 551 5.68 -22.43 1.39
N SER A 552 6.03 -23.60 0.84
CA SER A 552 5.05 -24.64 0.49
C SER A 552 4.49 -25.38 1.72
N ALA A 553 5.27 -25.50 2.80
CA ALA A 553 4.81 -26.09 4.06
C ALA A 553 3.79 -25.20 4.77
N ALA A 554 3.91 -23.87 4.65
CA ALA A 554 2.88 -22.93 5.12
C ALA A 554 1.50 -23.16 4.47
N ASN A 555 1.46 -23.65 3.22
CA ASN A 555 0.23 -24.00 2.50
C ASN A 555 -0.26 -25.46 2.75
N LEU A 556 0.47 -26.27 3.53
CA LEU A 556 0.08 -27.65 3.86
C LEU A 556 -0.48 -27.79 5.28
N LEU A 557 -0.48 -26.72 6.07
CA LEU A 557 -0.95 -26.69 7.47
C LEU A 557 -2.47 -26.51 7.63
N ASP A 558 -3.21 -26.31 6.54
CA ASP A 558 -4.67 -26.16 6.52
C ASP A 558 -5.47 -27.43 6.95
N ASN A 559 -4.81 -28.57 7.20
CA ASN A 559 -5.47 -29.87 7.43
C ASN A 559 -4.91 -30.69 8.61
N ALA A 560 -4.30 -30.05 9.61
CA ALA A 560 -3.80 -30.75 10.81
C ALA A 560 -4.74 -30.52 12.02
N GLU A 561 -5.63 -31.48 12.29
CA GLU A 561 -6.42 -31.52 13.53
C GLU A 561 -5.52 -31.97 14.71
N GLU A 562 -5.38 -31.08 15.71
CA GLU A 562 -4.69 -31.21 17.00
C GLU A 562 -3.20 -31.65 17.05
N ILE A 563 -2.37 -30.79 17.65
CA ILE A 563 -1.14 -31.20 18.35
C ILE A 563 -1.09 -30.52 19.71
N THR A 564 -1.05 -31.30 20.79
CA THR A 564 -0.82 -30.82 22.16
C THR A 564 0.59 -31.18 22.61
N VAL A 565 1.35 -30.22 23.15
CA VAL A 565 2.62 -30.48 23.88
C VAL A 565 2.65 -29.67 25.19
N ILE A 566 3.16 -30.30 26.24
CA ILE A 566 3.09 -29.84 27.63
C ILE A 566 4.46 -29.29 28.08
N GLY A 567 4.46 -28.03 28.57
CA GLY A 567 5.25 -27.51 29.70
C GLY A 567 6.79 -27.67 29.74
N GLY A 568 7.50 -26.54 29.80
CA GLY A 568 8.92 -26.48 30.19
C GLY A 568 9.46 -25.06 30.29
N SER A 569 9.64 -24.54 31.51
CA SER A 569 9.94 -23.13 31.79
C SER A 569 11.36 -22.65 31.41
N ASN A 570 11.47 -21.76 30.39
CA ASN A 570 12.56 -20.79 30.24
C ASN A 570 12.11 -19.62 29.31
N PRO A 571 12.45 -18.33 29.56
CA PRO A 571 11.78 -17.21 28.90
C PRO A 571 12.51 -16.63 27.65
N GLU A 572 13.33 -17.40 26.94
CA GLU A 572 13.97 -16.99 25.68
C GLU A 572 13.91 -18.10 24.61
N ASP A 573 12.69 -18.43 24.17
CA ASP A 573 12.47 -19.34 23.02
C ASP A 573 11.61 -18.64 21.94
N PRO A 574 12.15 -18.39 20.73
CA PRO A 574 11.37 -17.79 19.63
C PRO A 574 10.19 -18.66 19.15
N SER A 575 10.14 -19.93 19.55
CA SER A 575 9.00 -20.84 19.30
C SER A 575 7.72 -20.39 20.03
N ILE A 576 7.86 -19.72 21.18
CA ILE A 576 6.71 -19.24 21.97
C ILE A 576 6.00 -18.10 21.25
N ILE A 577 6.73 -17.21 20.55
CA ILE A 577 6.19 -15.99 19.92
C ILE A 577 5.26 -16.29 18.75
N ILE A 578 5.55 -17.36 17.99
CA ILE A 578 4.73 -17.76 16.83
C ILE A 578 3.41 -18.40 17.29
N LEU A 579 3.47 -19.22 18.34
CA LEU A 579 2.29 -19.76 19.02
C LEU A 579 1.45 -18.64 19.67
N ASP A 580 2.07 -17.69 20.38
CA ASP A 580 1.37 -16.53 20.95
C ASP A 580 0.64 -15.74 19.85
N ALA A 581 1.27 -15.42 18.70
CA ALA A 581 0.64 -14.62 17.66
C ALA A 581 -0.57 -15.31 16.98
N GLN A 582 -0.48 -16.62 16.70
CA GLN A 582 -1.62 -17.37 16.17
C GLN A 582 -2.72 -17.56 17.22
N LEU A 583 -2.35 -17.81 18.48
CA LEU A 583 -3.29 -17.98 19.58
C LEU A 583 -4.03 -16.66 19.89
N TYR A 584 -3.31 -15.55 19.99
CA TYR A 584 -3.88 -14.21 20.18
C TYR A 584 -4.83 -13.86 19.04
N LYS A 585 -4.46 -14.19 17.79
CA LYS A 585 -5.36 -14.04 16.64
C LYS A 585 -6.63 -14.88 16.80
N SER A 586 -6.54 -16.17 17.11
CA SER A 586 -7.73 -17.02 17.33
C SER A 586 -8.57 -16.56 18.52
N MET A 587 -7.97 -16.00 19.57
CA MET A 587 -8.70 -15.41 20.70
C MET A 587 -9.46 -14.14 20.27
N ILE A 588 -8.83 -13.25 19.48
CA ILE A 588 -9.49 -12.07 18.92
C ILE A 588 -10.59 -12.45 17.92
N ASP A 589 -10.35 -13.43 17.04
CA ASP A 589 -11.32 -13.93 16.06
C ASP A 589 -12.55 -14.54 16.78
N ASN A 590 -12.35 -15.27 17.88
CA ASN A 590 -13.44 -15.81 18.72
C ASN A 590 -14.20 -14.69 19.46
N ILE A 591 -13.52 -13.71 20.04
CA ILE A 591 -14.15 -12.53 20.67
C ILE A 591 -14.97 -11.76 19.63
N GLN A 592 -14.44 -11.58 18.41
CA GLN A 592 -15.14 -10.91 17.32
C GLN A 592 -16.37 -11.71 16.84
N ALA A 593 -16.30 -13.05 16.84
CA ALA A 593 -17.43 -13.92 16.54
C ALA A 593 -18.55 -13.80 17.60
N ASP A 594 -18.21 -13.84 18.90
CA ASP A 594 -19.21 -13.73 19.98
C ASP A 594 -19.79 -12.32 20.13
N LEU A 595 -18.99 -11.26 19.91
CA LEU A 595 -19.50 -9.89 19.74
C LEU A 595 -20.40 -9.72 18.50
N THR A 596 -20.46 -10.72 17.63
CA THR A 596 -21.34 -10.77 16.45
C THR A 596 -22.51 -11.76 16.67
N SER A 597 -22.48 -12.57 17.74
CA SER A 597 -23.59 -13.43 18.19
C SER A 597 -24.47 -12.73 19.23
N THR A 598 -23.89 -11.94 20.15
CA THR A 598 -24.63 -11.18 21.19
C THR A 598 -25.57 -10.12 20.64
N THR A 599 -25.31 -9.57 19.45
CA THR A 599 -26.25 -8.67 18.75
C THR A 599 -27.60 -9.32 18.38
N LYS A 600 -27.76 -10.63 18.57
CA LYS A 600 -29.03 -11.37 18.37
C LYS A 600 -29.77 -11.74 19.65
N LEU A 601 -29.18 -11.54 20.84
CA LEU A 601 -29.78 -11.93 22.12
C LEU A 601 -29.55 -10.82 23.15
N ILE A 602 -30.57 -9.98 23.34
CA ILE A 602 -30.67 -9.11 24.52
C ILE A 602 -32.09 -9.27 25.07
N ASP A 603 -32.22 -10.16 26.04
CA ASP A 603 -33.10 -9.93 27.18
C ASP A 603 -32.21 -9.55 28.36
N VAL A 604 -32.71 -8.73 29.28
CA VAL A 604 -31.88 -7.81 30.07
C VAL A 604 -31.24 -8.48 31.29
N ASP A 605 -29.89 -8.50 31.36
CA ASP A 605 -29.10 -8.47 32.60
C ASP A 605 -27.59 -8.24 32.29
N ASN A 606 -26.80 -7.84 33.30
CA ASN A 606 -25.35 -7.66 33.18
C ASN A 606 -24.66 -8.98 32.77
N THR A 607 -24.03 -9.01 31.59
CA THR A 607 -23.36 -10.20 31.07
C THR A 607 -21.84 -10.10 31.20
N SER A 608 -21.23 -11.19 31.67
CA SER A 608 -19.79 -11.34 31.77
C SER A 608 -19.38 -12.65 31.09
N HIS A 609 -18.55 -12.54 30.05
CA HIS A 609 -18.05 -13.68 29.29
C HIS A 609 -16.56 -13.85 29.56
N SER A 610 -16.14 -15.05 29.97
CA SER A 610 -14.75 -15.34 30.31
C SER A 610 -14.23 -16.48 29.45
N TYR A 611 -13.12 -16.22 28.75
CA TYR A 611 -12.46 -17.13 27.83
C TYR A 611 -11.10 -17.51 28.42
N THR A 612 -10.86 -18.81 28.61
CA THR A 612 -9.59 -19.32 29.14
C THR A 612 -8.94 -20.27 28.14
N TYR A 613 -7.65 -20.08 27.89
CA TYR A 613 -6.85 -21.00 27.08
C TYR A 613 -5.42 -21.09 27.64
N GLY A 614 -4.99 -22.29 28.03
CA GLY A 614 -3.72 -22.46 28.73
C GLY A 614 -3.66 -21.65 30.03
N ASN A 615 -2.59 -20.86 30.22
CA ASN A 615 -2.39 -19.99 31.39
C ASN A 615 -2.96 -18.57 31.20
N TYR A 616 -3.81 -18.37 30.18
CA TYR A 616 -4.36 -17.08 29.81
C TYR A 616 -5.87 -17.04 30.05
N SER A 617 -6.34 -15.97 30.70
CA SER A 617 -7.77 -15.68 30.89
C SER A 617 -8.08 -14.30 30.30
N ILE A 618 -9.22 -14.19 29.59
CA ILE A 618 -9.80 -12.91 29.17
C ILE A 618 -11.25 -12.86 29.62
N SER A 619 -11.55 -11.94 30.54
CA SER A 619 -12.93 -11.66 30.95
C SER A 619 -13.40 -10.33 30.37
N ILE A 620 -14.52 -10.37 29.65
CA ILE A 620 -15.25 -9.22 29.12
C ILE A 620 -16.51 -9.06 29.97
N THR A 621 -16.60 -7.95 30.69
CA THR A 621 -17.79 -7.58 31.49
C THR A 621 -18.46 -6.38 30.87
N ILE A 622 -19.77 -6.48 30.63
CA ILE A 622 -20.62 -5.38 30.16
C ILE A 622 -21.52 -4.97 31.34
N ASP A 623 -21.22 -3.84 31.98
CA ASP A 623 -22.05 -3.25 33.03
C ASP A 623 -22.98 -2.19 32.43
N LEU A 624 -24.29 -2.41 32.55
CA LEU A 624 -25.36 -1.55 32.02
C LEU A 624 -26.07 -0.81 33.14
N GLN A 625 -25.61 0.41 33.43
CA GLN A 625 -26.23 1.23 34.47
C GLN A 625 -27.28 2.17 33.87
N LYS A 626 -28.56 1.90 34.18
CA LYS A 626 -29.69 2.78 33.90
C LYS A 626 -29.65 3.98 34.85
N MET A 627 -29.34 5.17 34.35
CA MET A 627 -29.37 6.39 35.16
C MET A 627 -30.82 6.94 35.25
N GLN A 628 -31.20 7.47 36.42
CA GLN A 628 -32.49 8.13 36.67
C GLN A 628 -32.47 9.61 36.26
#